data_AF-A0A811K5V6-F1
#
_entry.id   AF-A0A811K5V6-F1
#
_cell.length_a   1.000
_cell.length_b   1.000
_cell.length_c   1.000
_cell.angle_alpha   90.00
_cell.angle_beta   90.00
_cell.angle_gamma   90.00
#
_symmetry.space_group_name_H-M   'P 1'
#
loop_
_entity.id
_entity.type
_entity.pdbx_description
1 polymer ?
#
loop_
_entity_poly.entity_id
_entity_poly.type
_entity_poly.pdbx_seq_one_letter_code
_entity_poly.pdbx_strand_id
1 'polypeptide(L)'
;MLVTVIWANSYLVGCGVTQCPTITNMGSDFDNGFIIVCNYQTAINYITEPVDIAGDVCSQCPSDRVCDDGLCSLDLATSSATEVTDDFEATTQV
;
A
#
# COMPACT_ATOMS: atom_id res chain seq x y z
N MET A 1 14.88 -5.02 -3.67
CA MET A 1 13.66 -4.62 -4.39
C MET A 1 12.65 -4.11 -3.36
N LEU A 2 12.73 -2.82 -2.98
CA LEU A 2 11.84 -2.18 -1.98
C LEU A 2 11.14 -0.93 -2.54
N VAL A 3 11.34 -0.65 -3.83
CA VAL A 3 10.92 0.60 -4.49
C VAL A 3 9.43 0.87 -4.31
N THR A 4 8.62 -0.19 -4.26
CA THR A 4 7.16 -0.11 -4.16
C THR A 4 6.68 0.42 -2.81
N VAL A 5 7.44 0.17 -1.74
CA VAL A 5 7.03 0.49 -0.36
C VAL A 5 7.27 1.96 -0.03
N ILE A 6 8.33 2.54 -0.59
CA ILE A 6 8.79 3.91 -0.29
C ILE A 6 8.41 4.92 -1.39
N TRP A 7 7.49 4.56 -2.27
CA TRP A 7 7.10 5.39 -3.41
C TRP A 7 6.21 6.56 -2.97
N ALA A 8 6.68 7.81 -3.13
CA ALA A 8 6.00 9.00 -2.63
C ALA A 8 4.59 9.22 -3.21
N ASN A 9 4.32 8.72 -4.42
CA ASN A 9 3.00 8.83 -5.06
C ASN A 9 2.05 7.65 -4.74
N SER A 10 2.45 6.71 -3.88
CA SER A 10 1.61 5.58 -3.47
C SER A 10 1.02 5.84 -2.09
N TYR A 11 -0.28 6.07 -2.02
CA TYR A 11 -0.98 6.39 -0.77
C TYR A 11 -2.09 5.38 -0.39
N LEU A 12 -2.42 4.44 -1.28
CA LEU A 12 -3.33 3.32 -1.00
C LEU A 12 -2.65 1.98 -1.27
N VAL A 13 -2.84 1.04 -0.33
CA VAL A 13 -2.38 -0.35 -0.41
C VAL A 13 -3.50 -1.28 0.04
N GLY A 14 -3.68 -2.39 -0.67
CA GLY A 14 -4.57 -3.48 -0.27
C GLY A 14 -3.80 -4.78 -0.23
N CYS A 15 -3.89 -5.52 0.88
CA CYS A 15 -3.20 -6.80 1.05
C CYS A 15 -4.18 -7.95 1.31
N GLY A 16 -3.83 -9.13 0.82
CA GLY A 16 -4.52 -10.39 1.11
C GLY A 16 -3.53 -11.46 1.55
N VAL A 17 -4.02 -12.40 2.37
CA VAL A 17 -3.22 -13.53 2.86
C VAL A 17 -3.96 -14.84 2.63
N THR A 18 -3.23 -15.84 2.14
CA THR A 18 -3.75 -17.19 1.94
C THR A 18 -2.71 -18.20 2.43
N GLN A 19 -3.16 -19.20 3.18
CA GLN A 19 -2.32 -20.37 3.49
C GLN A 19 -2.37 -21.35 2.32
N CYS A 20 -1.20 -21.78 1.85
CA CYS A 20 -1.08 -22.71 0.74
C CYS A 20 -0.47 -24.02 1.24
N PRO A 21 -1.16 -25.17 1.07
CA PRO A 21 -0.60 -26.48 1.43
C PRO A 21 0.74 -26.74 0.71
N THR A 22 0.83 -26.33 -0.55
CA THR A 22 2.04 -26.35 -1.36
C THR A 22 2.13 -25.06 -2.18
N ILE A 23 3.34 -24.56 -2.40
CA ILE A 23 3.60 -23.38 -3.24
C ILE A 23 4.39 -23.82 -4.46
N THR A 24 3.84 -23.63 -5.66
CA THR A 24 4.49 -24.03 -6.91
C THR A 24 5.86 -23.35 -7.05
N ASN A 25 6.87 -24.11 -7.46
CA ASN A 25 8.27 -23.66 -7.59
C ASN A 25 8.97 -23.29 -6.26
N MET A 26 8.39 -23.65 -5.11
CA MET A 26 9.10 -23.66 -3.82
C MET A 26 9.29 -25.11 -3.34
N GLY A 27 10.35 -25.35 -2.56
CA GLY A 27 10.61 -26.68 -1.97
C GLY A 27 9.64 -26.99 -0.84
N SER A 28 9.62 -28.26 -0.39
CA SER A 28 8.75 -28.74 0.70
C SER A 28 8.96 -28.02 2.04
N ASP A 29 10.08 -27.32 2.21
CA ASP A 29 10.34 -26.45 3.37
C ASP A 29 9.32 -25.30 3.50
N PHE A 30 8.58 -25.01 2.43
CA PHE A 30 7.55 -23.98 2.37
C PHE A 30 6.12 -24.54 2.40
N ASP A 31 5.94 -25.85 2.60
CA ASP A 31 4.61 -26.47 2.70
C ASP A 31 3.83 -25.89 3.89
N ASN A 32 2.52 -25.70 3.70
CA ASN A 32 1.62 -25.00 4.63
C ASN A 32 2.03 -23.54 4.93
N GLY A 33 2.83 -22.93 4.07
CA GLY A 33 3.24 -21.53 4.16
C GLY A 33 2.11 -20.54 3.86
N PHE A 34 2.34 -19.27 4.20
CA PHE A 34 1.42 -18.17 3.90
C PHE A 34 1.96 -17.34 2.74
N ILE A 35 1.12 -17.07 1.74
CA ILE A 35 1.38 -16.10 0.70
C ILE A 35 0.65 -14.81 1.08
N ILE A 36 1.41 -13.72 1.20
CA ILE A 36 0.89 -12.37 1.37
C ILE A 36 1.12 -11.61 0.07
N VAL A 37 0.06 -11.05 -0.49
CA VAL A 37 0.13 -10.21 -1.69
C VAL A 37 -0.39 -8.83 -1.33
N CYS A 38 0.38 -7.79 -1.64
CA CYS A 38 -0.03 -6.40 -1.50
C CYS A 38 -0.02 -5.72 -2.86
N ASN A 39 -1.16 -5.11 -3.21
CA ASN A 39 -1.31 -4.27 -4.39
C ASN A 39 -1.28 -2.81 -3.97
N TYR A 40 -0.50 -2.00 -4.70
CA TYR A 40 -0.41 -0.56 -4.53
C TYR A 40 -1.21 0.11 -5.65
N GLN A 41 -1.95 1.17 -5.33
CA GLN A 41 -2.83 1.83 -6.31
C GLN A 41 -2.07 2.39 -7.52
N THR A 42 -0.85 2.88 -7.29
CA THR A 42 -0.03 3.49 -8.33
C THR A 42 0.81 2.42 -9.02
N ALA A 43 0.67 2.32 -10.34
CA ALA A 43 1.55 1.47 -11.14
C ALA A 43 2.98 2.02 -11.10
N ILE A 44 3.96 1.14 -10.91
CA ILE A 44 5.35 1.55 -10.73
C ILE A 44 6.05 1.60 -12.07
N ASN A 45 6.39 2.81 -12.52
CA ASN A 45 7.32 3.06 -13.61
C ASN A 45 8.68 3.53 -13.06
N TYR A 46 9.36 2.64 -12.32
CA TYR A 46 10.65 2.93 -11.67
C TYR A 46 11.79 3.29 -12.64
N ILE A 47 11.59 3.13 -13.96
CA ILE A 47 12.57 3.46 -14.98
C ILE A 47 12.59 4.98 -15.26
N THR A 48 11.49 5.70 -15.05
CA THR A 48 11.35 7.11 -15.47
C THR A 48 11.05 8.09 -14.35
N GLU A 49 10.58 7.62 -13.20
CA GLU A 49 10.24 8.48 -12.06
C GLU A 49 11.12 8.16 -10.83
N PRO A 50 11.53 9.18 -10.05
CA PRO A 50 12.24 8.95 -8.80
C PRO A 50 11.27 8.45 -7.72
N VAL A 51 11.83 7.69 -6.76
CA VAL A 51 11.07 7.04 -5.68
C VAL A 51 10.47 8.04 -4.70
N ASP A 52 11.26 9.07 -4.39
CA ASP A 52 10.90 10.23 -3.59
C ASP A 52 11.36 11.50 -4.31
N ILE A 53 10.98 12.65 -3.77
CA ILE A 53 11.52 13.94 -4.22
C ILE A 53 12.51 14.42 -3.15
N ALA A 54 13.77 14.60 -3.54
CA ALA A 54 14.81 15.07 -2.63
C ALA A 54 14.47 16.45 -2.06
N GLY A 55 14.65 16.61 -0.75
CA GLY A 55 14.39 17.86 -0.04
C GLY A 55 14.19 17.66 1.46
N ASP A 56 13.84 18.73 2.16
CA ASP A 56 13.46 18.66 3.56
C ASP A 56 12.15 17.88 3.72
N VAL A 57 12.02 17.16 4.83
CA VAL A 57 10.84 16.34 5.14
C VAL A 57 9.57 17.18 5.01
N CYS A 58 8.57 16.65 4.29
CA CYS A 58 7.28 17.31 4.00
C CYS A 58 7.32 18.63 3.22
N SER A 59 8.49 19.09 2.74
CA SER A 59 8.61 20.36 2.00
C SER A 59 7.80 20.42 0.70
N GLN A 60 7.36 19.26 0.20
CA GLN A 60 6.60 19.11 -1.04
C GLN A 60 5.25 18.42 -0.83
N CYS A 61 4.71 18.43 0.40
CA CYS A 61 3.35 17.91 0.60
C CYS A 61 2.33 18.73 -0.20
N PRO A 62 1.31 18.06 -0.79
CA PRO A 62 0.17 18.75 -1.40
C PRO A 62 -0.53 19.67 -0.40
N SER A 63 -1.14 20.76 -0.89
CA SER A 63 -1.77 21.79 -0.05
C SER A 63 -2.96 21.29 0.79
N ASP A 64 -3.56 20.15 0.42
CA ASP A 64 -4.65 19.48 1.13
C ASP A 64 -4.17 18.47 2.17
N ARG A 65 -2.86 18.38 2.43
CA ARG A 65 -2.24 17.40 3.32
C ARG A 65 -1.50 18.07 4.46
N VAL A 66 -1.39 17.34 5.57
CA VAL A 66 -0.61 17.74 6.74
C VAL A 66 0.63 16.86 6.84
N CYS A 67 1.71 17.42 7.39
CA CYS A 67 2.89 16.64 7.71
C CYS A 67 2.66 15.88 9.03
N ASP A 68 2.63 14.56 8.96
CA ASP A 68 2.45 13.66 10.11
C ASP A 68 3.57 12.61 10.10
N ASP A 69 4.39 12.62 11.14
CA ASP A 69 5.58 11.76 11.29
C ASP A 69 6.46 11.67 10.02
N GLY A 70 6.60 12.79 9.32
CA GLY A 70 7.40 12.91 8.10
C GLY A 70 6.74 12.40 6.81
N LEU A 71 5.46 12.06 6.85
CA LEU A 71 4.64 11.69 5.70
C LEU A 71 3.53 12.72 5.46
N CYS A 72 3.09 12.84 4.20
CA CYS A 72 1.95 13.69 3.84
C CYS A 72 0.64 12.93 4.09
N SER A 73 -0.08 13.26 5.16
CA SER A 73 -1.31 12.59 5.57
C SER A 73 -2.55 13.45 5.30
N LEU A 74 -3.73 12.81 5.26
CA LEU A 74 -5.00 13.53 5.28
C LEU A 74 -5.17 14.16 6.66
N ASP A 75 -5.66 15.40 6.69
CA ASP A 75 -6.11 16.00 7.93
C ASP A 75 -7.43 15.37 8.38
N LEU A 76 -7.34 14.34 9.22
CA LEU A 76 -8.49 13.66 9.82
C LEU A 76 -9.34 14.57 10.71
N ALA A 77 -8.81 15.72 11.17
CA ALA A 77 -9.58 16.71 11.92
C ALA A 77 -10.48 17.58 11.01
N THR A 78 -10.16 17.65 9.71
CA THR A 78 -10.89 18.44 8.71
C THR A 78 -11.73 17.56 7.77
N SER A 79 -11.44 16.27 7.64
CA SER A 79 -12.31 15.31 6.95
C SER A 79 -13.46 14.90 7.86
N SER A 80 -14.53 15.69 7.91
CA SER A 80 -15.80 15.23 8.47
C SER A 80 -16.12 13.87 7.86
N ALA A 81 -16.24 12.86 8.71
CA ALA A 81 -16.65 11.51 8.37
C ALA A 81 -17.93 11.56 7.53
N THR A 82 -17.77 11.51 6.20
CA THR A 82 -18.80 10.89 5.39
C THR A 82 -18.56 9.41 5.61
N GLU A 83 -19.45 8.78 6.38
CA GLU A 83 -19.51 7.34 6.53
C GLU A 83 -19.47 6.72 5.12
N VAL A 84 -18.30 6.24 4.71
CA VAL A 84 -18.23 5.24 3.65
C VAL A 84 -18.63 3.96 4.35
N THR A 85 -19.88 3.57 4.17
CA THR A 85 -20.35 2.24 4.57
C THR A 85 -19.50 1.22 3.81
N ASP A 86 -18.56 0.57 4.50
CA ASP A 86 -17.83 -0.60 4.03
C ASP A 86 -18.83 -1.77 3.85
N ASP A 87 -19.61 -1.74 2.77
CA ASP A 87 -20.25 -2.95 2.24
C ASP A 87 -19.20 -3.71 1.39
N PHE A 88 -18.14 -4.18 2.05
CA PHE A 88 -17.32 -5.26 1.50
C PHE A 88 -18.07 -6.57 1.72
N GLU A 89 -18.94 -6.90 0.76
CA GLU A 89 -19.51 -8.24 0.66
C GLU A 89 -18.37 -9.21 0.32
N ALA A 90 -17.91 -9.95 1.33
CA ALA A 90 -16.93 -11.03 1.15
C ALA A 90 -17.59 -12.18 0.38
N THR A 91 -17.60 -12.11 -0.96
CA THR A 91 -17.96 -13.26 -1.78
C THR A 91 -16.81 -14.26 -1.73
N THR A 92 -16.98 -15.28 -0.89
CA THR A 92 -16.18 -16.51 -0.96
C THR A 92 -16.55 -17.21 -2.26
N GLN A 93 -15.65 -17.19 -3.25
CA GLN A 93 -15.80 -18.03 -4.44
C GLN A 93 -15.13 -19.38 -4.14
N VAL A 94 -15.98 -20.41 -4.06
CA VAL A 94 -15.66 -21.84 -3.92
C VAL A 94 -15.00 -22.37 -5.19
#